data_AF-A0A959D0K4-F1
#
_entry.id   AF-A0A959D0K4-F1
#
_cell.length_a   1.000
_cell.length_b   1.000
_cell.length_c   1.000
_cell.angle_alpha   90.00
_cell.angle_beta   90.00
_cell.angle_gamma   90.00
#
_symmetry.space_group_name_H-M   'P 1'
#
loop_
_entity.id
_entity.type
_entity.pdbx_description
1 polymer ?
#
loop_
_entity_poly.entity_id
_entity_poly.type
_entity_poly.pdbx_seq_one_letter_code
_entity_poly.pdbx_strand_id
1 'polypeptide(L)'
;MMNKLLTIALLFTTSLAFLPQSNAQDFPGLDKSPMDAVYYRPSRGSQPVMRVLYSRPQMNGREIFGGLVKYDKIWRLGANEST
;
A
#
# COMPACT_ATOMS: atom_id res chain seq x y z
N MET A 1 45.50 -35.11 16.95
CA MET A 1 44.70 -34.77 15.75
C MET A 1 43.24 -34.46 16.11
N MET A 2 42.63 -35.25 17.00
CA MET A 2 41.25 -35.08 17.50
C MET A 2 40.93 -33.70 18.10
N ASN A 3 41.85 -33.11 18.89
CA ASN A 3 41.59 -31.82 19.55
C ASN A 3 41.54 -30.64 18.56
N LYS A 4 42.27 -30.73 17.43
CA LYS A 4 42.23 -29.71 16.36
C LYS A 4 40.92 -29.79 15.57
N LEU A 5 40.41 -31.01 15.34
CA LEU A 5 39.09 -31.23 14.74
C LEU A 5 37.96 -30.70 15.61
N LEU A 6 38.03 -30.92 16.93
CA LEU A 6 37.07 -30.39 17.90
C LEU A 6 37.08 -28.85 17.93
N THR A 7 38.24 -28.20 17.89
CA THR A 7 38.31 -26.74 17.84
C THR A 7 37.76 -26.16 16.54
N ILE A 8 37.97 -26.83 15.41
CA ILE A 8 37.42 -26.42 14.11
C ILE A 8 35.90 -26.58 14.10
N ALA A 9 35.39 -27.70 14.60
CA ALA A 9 33.95 -27.92 14.74
C ALA A 9 33.31 -26.86 15.65
N LEU A 10 33.96 -26.52 16.77
CA LEU A 10 33.47 -25.50 17.70
C LEU A 10 33.43 -24.10 17.04
N LEU A 11 34.50 -23.71 16.36
CA LEU A 11 34.57 -22.45 15.59
C LEU A 11 33.51 -22.37 14.48
N PHE A 12 33.18 -23.49 13.86
CA PHE A 12 32.16 -23.57 12.83
C PHE A 12 30.74 -23.47 13.43
N THR A 13 30.49 -24.10 14.58
CA THR A 13 29.20 -24.00 15.27
C THR A 13 28.93 -22.60 15.81
N THR A 14 29.96 -21.91 16.31
CA THR A 14 29.81 -20.54 16.80
C THR A 14 29.61 -19.53 15.68
N SER A 15 30.22 -19.73 14.50
CA SER A 15 29.98 -18.85 13.36
C SER A 15 28.56 -18.99 12.79
N LEU A 16 27.99 -20.19 12.79
CA LEU A 16 26.59 -20.42 12.38
C LEU A 16 25.56 -19.78 13.32
N ALA A 17 25.89 -19.64 14.61
CA ALA A 17 25.00 -19.02 15.60
C ALA A 17 24.91 -17.48 15.46
N PHE A 18 25.84 -16.84 14.74
CA PHE A 18 25.93 -15.39 14.56
C PHE A 18 25.59 -14.92 13.14
N LEU A 19 24.69 -15.63 12.45
CA LEU A 19 24.19 -15.14 11.16
C LEU A 19 23.39 -13.84 11.38
N PRO A 20 23.68 -12.76 10.65
CA PRO A 20 22.95 -11.51 10.78
C PRO A 20 21.50 -11.73 10.33
N GLN A 21 20.55 -11.49 11.24
CA GLN A 21 19.13 -11.46 10.91
C GLN A 21 18.81 -10.09 10.28
N SER A 22 18.59 -10.07 8.97
CA SER A 22 18.09 -8.88 8.27
C SER A 22 16.57 -8.81 8.38
N ASN A 23 16.06 -7.73 8.99
CA ASN A 23 14.65 -7.39 8.92
C ASN A 23 14.43 -6.46 7.72
N ALA A 24 13.39 -6.71 6.93
CA ALA A 24 13.01 -5.83 5.84
C ALA A 24 12.34 -4.55 6.38
N GLN A 25 12.30 -3.51 5.55
CA GLN A 25 11.58 -2.28 5.86
C GLN A 25 10.06 -2.49 5.77
N ASP A 26 9.34 -1.98 6.76
CA ASP A 26 7.88 -2.02 6.79
C ASP A 26 7.29 -1.02 5.79
N PHE A 27 6.32 -1.49 5.01
CA PHE A 27 5.58 -0.63 4.10
C PHE A 27 4.22 -0.28 4.70
N PRO A 28 3.77 0.99 4.57
CA PRO A 28 2.40 1.33 4.90
C PRO A 28 1.45 0.51 4.04
N GLY A 29 0.31 0.13 4.62
CA GLY A 29 -0.74 -0.57 3.88
C GLY A 29 -1.27 0.26 2.71
N LEU A 30 -1.92 -0.42 1.76
CA LEU A 30 -2.58 0.26 0.65
C LEU A 30 -3.63 1.26 1.16
N ASP A 31 -3.74 2.39 0.47
CA ASP A 31 -4.82 3.34 0.72
C ASP A 31 -6.17 2.63 0.52
N LYS A 32 -7.08 2.84 1.47
CA LYS A 32 -8.44 2.27 1.44
C LYS A 32 -9.29 2.90 0.34
N SER A 33 -8.94 4.11 -0.10
CA SER A 33 -9.69 4.88 -1.09
C SER A 33 -8.75 5.64 -2.02
N PRO A 34 -7.97 4.90 -2.83
CA PRO A 34 -7.03 5.51 -3.75
C PRO A 34 -7.75 6.51 -4.66
N MET A 35 -7.16 7.69 -4.80
CA MET A 35 -7.61 8.70 -5.75
C MET A 35 -7.26 8.28 -7.17
N ASP A 36 -8.18 8.54 -8.10
CA ASP A 36 -7.97 8.40 -9.54
C ASP A 36 -8.40 9.69 -10.26
N ALA A 37 -7.89 9.89 -11.47
CA ALA A 37 -8.06 11.11 -12.24
C ALA A 37 -8.23 10.83 -13.74
N VAL A 38 -9.30 11.38 -14.33
CA VAL A 38 -9.49 11.43 -15.79
C VAL A 38 -9.22 12.85 -16.28
N TYR A 39 -8.44 12.98 -17.35
CA TYR A 39 -8.12 14.26 -17.98
C TYR A 39 -8.66 14.31 -19.41
N TYR A 40 -9.36 15.39 -19.76
CA TYR A 40 -9.75 15.66 -21.13
C TYR A 40 -8.77 16.64 -21.79
N ARG A 41 -8.27 16.26 -22.97
CA ARG A 41 -7.34 17.04 -23.79
C ARG A 41 -7.91 17.18 -25.21
N PRO A 42 -7.99 18.41 -25.77
CA PRO A 42 -8.47 18.61 -27.14
C PRO A 42 -7.60 17.90 -28.20
N SER A 43 -6.30 17.79 -27.95
CA SER A 43 -5.34 17.12 -28.84
C SER A 43 -4.18 16.49 -28.07
N ARG A 44 -3.46 15.53 -28.69
CA ARG A 44 -2.27 14.93 -28.06
C ARG A 44 -1.21 16.00 -27.79
N GLY A 45 -0.69 16.03 -26.56
CA GLY A 45 0.32 17.00 -26.12
C GLY A 45 -0.23 18.35 -25.64
N SER A 46 -1.53 18.64 -25.82
CA SER A 46 -2.17 19.84 -25.26
C SER A 46 -2.40 19.71 -23.75
N GLN A 47 -2.49 20.85 -23.05
CA GLN A 47 -2.83 20.87 -21.63
C GLN A 47 -4.27 20.37 -21.40
N PRO A 48 -4.53 19.70 -20.26
CA PRO A 48 -5.88 19.23 -19.96
C PRO A 48 -6.78 20.42 -19.67
N VAL A 49 -7.90 20.51 -20.38
CA VAL A 49 -8.89 21.60 -20.22
C VAL A 49 -9.98 21.24 -19.22
N MET A 50 -10.12 19.95 -18.90
CA MET A 50 -11.02 19.46 -17.86
C MET A 50 -10.38 18.27 -17.15
N ARG A 51 -10.62 18.14 -15.85
CA ARG A 51 -10.25 16.98 -15.05
C ARG A 51 -11.42 16.51 -14.19
N VAL A 52 -11.54 15.20 -14.01
CA VAL A 52 -12.46 14.57 -13.08
C VAL A 52 -11.61 13.80 -12.08
N LEU A 53 -11.65 14.22 -10.82
CA LEU A 53 -11.00 13.53 -9.71
C LEU A 53 -12.06 12.70 -8.98
N TYR A 54 -11.79 11.42 -8.76
CA TYR A 54 -12.72 10.53 -8.08
C TYR A 54 -11.97 9.49 -7.26
N SER A 55 -12.49 9.15 -6.09
CA SER A 55 -11.93 8.08 -5.27
C SER A 55 -12.47 6.73 -5.73
N ARG A 56 -11.65 5.67 -5.64
CA ARG A 56 -12.08 4.28 -5.85
C ARG A 56 -12.09 3.53 -4.51
N PRO A 57 -13.08 3.78 -3.63
CA PRO A 57 -13.13 3.11 -2.34
C PRO A 57 -13.36 1.61 -2.52
N GLN A 58 -12.53 0.79 -1.88
CA GLN A 58 -12.75 -0.66 -1.84
C GLN A 58 -13.98 -0.98 -0.98
N MET A 59 -14.80 -1.96 -1.35
CA MET A 59 -15.99 -2.30 -0.56
C MET A 59 -15.63 -2.71 0.87
N ASN A 60 -14.56 -3.51 1.06
CA ASN A 60 -14.06 -3.95 2.37
C ASN A 60 -15.16 -4.50 3.31
N GLY A 61 -16.12 -5.25 2.76
CA GLY A 61 -17.26 -5.79 3.49
C GLY A 61 -18.30 -4.76 3.94
N ARG A 62 -18.17 -3.50 3.50
CA ARG A 62 -19.11 -2.43 3.83
C ARG A 62 -20.32 -2.46 2.90
N GLU A 63 -21.49 -2.18 3.46
CA GLU A 63 -22.70 -1.92 2.69
C GLU A 63 -22.60 -0.54 2.03
N ILE A 64 -22.51 -0.51 0.70
CA ILE A 64 -22.29 0.72 -0.05
C ILE A 64 -23.60 1.51 -0.19
N PHE A 65 -24.62 0.89 -0.78
CA PHE A 65 -25.92 1.51 -0.98
C PHE A 65 -26.82 1.25 0.23
N GLY A 66 -27.45 2.28 0.78
CA GLY A 66 -28.18 2.20 2.05
C GLY A 66 -27.30 2.41 3.29
N GLY A 67 -26.01 2.09 3.21
CA GLY A 67 -25.01 2.34 4.25
C GLY A 67 -24.22 3.64 4.03
N LEU A 68 -23.16 3.56 3.23
CA LEU A 68 -22.27 4.68 2.92
C LEU A 68 -22.97 5.76 2.05
N VAL A 69 -23.69 5.30 1.04
CA VAL A 69 -24.57 6.08 0.17
C VAL A 69 -25.97 5.99 0.73
N LYS A 70 -26.33 6.96 1.56
CA LYS A 70 -27.64 6.99 2.21
C LYS A 70 -28.70 7.44 1.23
N TYR A 71 -29.79 6.70 1.16
CA TYR A 71 -30.99 7.11 0.43
C TYR A 71 -31.63 8.31 1.13
N ASP A 72 -32.17 9.23 0.32
CA ASP A 72 -32.96 10.39 0.75
C ASP A 72 -32.29 11.31 1.80
N LYS A 73 -30.96 11.22 1.93
CA LYS A 73 -30.17 12.07 2.82
C LYS A 73 -29.11 12.80 2.03
N ILE A 74 -28.85 14.05 2.43
CA ILE A 74 -27.71 14.81 1.93
C ILE A 74 -26.44 14.16 2.47
N TRP A 75 -25.52 13.77 1.58
CA TRP A 75 -24.22 13.23 1.92
C TRP A 75 -23.15 13.82 1.00
N ARG A 76 -21.90 13.82 1.46
CA ARG A 76 -20.77 14.38 0.72
C ARG A 76 -20.33 13.45 -0.42
N LEU A 77 -20.05 14.00 -1.59
CA LEU A 77 -19.46 13.26 -2.71
C LEU A 77 -17.95 13.05 -2.45
N GLY A 78 -17.57 11.85 -2.06
CA GLY A 78 -16.18 11.41 -2.04
C GLY A 78 -15.51 11.39 -0.66
N ALA A 79 -14.37 10.69 -0.61
CA ALA A 79 -13.54 10.54 0.60
C ALA A 79 -12.46 11.64 0.71
N ASN A 80 -12.12 12.29 -0.40
CA ASN A 80 -10.98 13.19 -0.54
C ASN A 80 -11.38 14.67 -0.37
N GLU A 81 -10.38 15.55 -0.31
CA GLU A 81 -10.53 16.99 -0.09
C GLU A 81 -11.42 17.63 -1.15
N SER A 82 -12.44 18.37 -0.69
CA SER A 82 -13.26 19.23 -1.55
C SER A 82 -12.37 20.35 -2.07
N THR A 83 -12.03 20.32 -3.37
CA THR A 83 -11.51 21.51 -4.05
C THR A 83 -12.67 22.38 -4.50
#